data_AF-A0A2G6QPB6-F1
#
_entry.id   AF-A0A2G6QPB6-F1
#
_cell.length_a   1.000
_cell.length_b   1.000
_cell.length_c   1.000
_cell.angle_alpha   90.00
_cell.angle_beta   90.00
_cell.angle_gamma   90.00
#
_symmetry.space_group_name_H-M   'P 1'
#
loop_
_entity.id
_entity.type
_entity.pdbx_description
1 polymer ?
#
loop_
_entity_poly.entity_id
_entity_poly.type
_entity_poly.pdbx_seq_one_letter_code
_entity_poly.pdbx_strand_id
1 'polypeptide(L)'
;MENKEYIEIKDNIIIGHYCGVMLEKNDGITRIEIDNPNANVGDDVRLYSDLVKGVKKPLVQLIEEGLKTIPEGKKLNTDGTDFEDMTEAEKWEAGLIVLDATQWLEDDADYPRAKTQEELLEVGLISKNKYNEYISDLRKQAYQNEADPIFLQYQREEATKQEWLDKVAEIKQRYPKK
;
A
#
# COMPACT_ATOMS: atom_id res chain seq x y z
N MET A 1 -11.39 48.95 30.21
CA MET A 1 -10.27 48.82 29.27
C MET A 1 -10.58 47.60 28.45
N GLU A 2 -10.78 47.75 27.14
CA GLU A 2 -10.85 46.57 26.26
C GLU A 2 -9.50 45.87 26.37
N ASN A 3 -9.52 44.64 26.89
CA ASN A 3 -8.36 43.77 26.88
C ASN A 3 -8.13 43.36 25.44
N LYS A 4 -7.32 44.14 24.71
CA LYS A 4 -6.94 43.82 23.33
C LYS A 4 -6.01 42.62 23.36
N GLU A 5 -6.33 41.63 22.54
CA GLU A 5 -5.47 40.48 22.29
C GLU A 5 -4.72 40.66 20.97
N TYR A 6 -3.47 40.24 20.94
CA TYR A 6 -2.64 40.31 19.75
C TYR A 6 -1.73 39.10 19.64
N ILE A 7 -1.43 38.74 18.39
CA ILE A 7 -0.43 37.75 18.05
C ILE A 7 0.81 38.44 17.49
N GLU A 8 1.97 37.90 17.82
CA GLU A 8 3.25 38.29 17.23
C GLU A 8 3.65 37.26 16.17
N ILE A 9 4.02 37.74 14.99
CA ILE A 9 4.44 36.93 13.85
C ILE A 9 5.83 37.39 13.42
N LYS A 10 6.75 36.45 13.28
CA LYS A 10 8.09 36.69 12.75
C LYS A 10 8.39 35.62 11.70
N ASP A 11 8.83 36.04 10.51
CA ASP A 11 9.14 35.13 9.40
C ASP A 11 7.99 34.16 9.05
N ASN A 12 6.75 34.66 9.10
CA ASN A 12 5.49 33.90 8.97
C ASN A 12 5.17 32.91 10.10
N ILE A 13 6.00 32.82 11.15
CA ILE A 13 5.74 31.96 12.31
C ILE A 13 5.12 32.76 13.44
N ILE A 14 4.05 32.23 14.04
CA ILE A 14 3.45 32.80 15.24
C ILE A 14 4.40 32.55 16.42
N ILE A 15 4.95 33.61 17.00
CA ILE A 15 5.94 33.50 18.10
C ILE A 15 5.34 33.70 19.48
N GLY A 16 4.13 34.27 19.58
CA GLY A 16 3.45 34.46 20.85
C GLY A 16 2.04 35.01 20.71
N HIS A 17 1.21 34.71 21.72
CA HIS A 17 -0.12 35.28 21.92
C HIS A 17 -0.10 36.05 23.24
N TYR A 18 -0.54 37.30 23.20
CA TYR A 18 -0.48 38.22 24.33
C TYR A 18 -1.83 38.91 24.54
N CYS A 19 -2.17 39.17 25.79
CA CYS A 19 -3.35 39.93 26.20
C CYS A 19 -2.90 41.15 27.00
N GLY A 20 -3.45 42.33 26.69
CA GLY A 20 -3.24 43.55 27.45
C GLY A 20 -2.51 44.65 26.69
N VAL A 21 -1.73 45.46 27.41
CA VAL A 21 -1.10 46.66 26.84
C VAL A 21 -0.07 46.26 25.78
N MET A 22 -0.21 46.85 24.59
CA MET A 22 0.70 46.64 23.48
C MET A 22 2.12 47.09 23.86
N LEU A 23 3.06 46.15 23.90
CA LEU A 23 4.48 46.43 24.16
C LEU A 23 5.14 47.11 22.94
N GLU A 24 6.29 47.77 23.14
CA GLU A 24 6.97 48.55 22.08
C GLU A 24 7.32 47.70 20.85
N LYS A 25 7.35 48.34 19.67
CA LYS A 25 7.63 47.66 18.37
C LYS A 25 9.08 47.19 18.33
N ASN A 26 9.25 45.90 18.09
CA ASN A 26 10.54 45.29 17.78
C ASN A 26 10.67 45.17 16.25
N ASP A 27 11.87 45.47 15.72
CA ASP A 27 12.15 45.35 14.29
C ASP A 27 12.01 43.89 13.82
N GLY A 28 11.19 43.68 12.78
CA GLY A 28 10.94 42.37 12.17
C GLY A 28 9.80 41.54 12.76
N ILE A 29 9.07 42.07 13.76
CA ILE A 29 7.88 41.40 14.32
C ILE A 29 6.61 42.11 13.80
N THR A 30 5.77 41.36 13.08
CA THR A 30 4.44 41.81 12.68
C THR A 30 3.45 41.48 13.78
N ARG A 31 2.67 42.48 14.22
CA ARG A 31 1.62 42.32 15.23
C ARG A 31 0.26 42.47 14.59
N ILE A 32 -0.62 41.51 14.84
CA ILE A 32 -2.01 41.56 14.38
C ILE A 32 -2.90 41.54 15.62
N GLU A 33 -3.74 42.57 15.75
CA GLU A 33 -4.80 42.62 16.77
C GLU A 33 -5.89 41.64 16.35
N ILE A 34 -6.16 40.66 17.21
CA ILE A 34 -7.12 39.58 16.95
C ILE A 34 -7.88 39.32 18.25
N ASP A 35 -9.21 39.36 18.18
CA ASP A 35 -10.06 38.97 19.28
C ASP A 35 -10.10 37.44 19.40
N ASN A 36 -9.55 36.91 20.50
CA ASN A 36 -9.57 35.48 20.86
C ASN A 36 -9.00 34.55 19.75
N PRO A 37 -7.71 34.68 19.40
CA PRO A 37 -7.08 33.86 18.38
C PRO A 37 -7.02 32.39 18.82
N ASN A 38 -7.59 31.50 18.00
CA ASN A 38 -7.44 30.05 18.18
C ASN A 38 -6.22 29.48 17.43
N ALA A 39 -5.28 30.33 17.00
CA ALA A 39 -4.06 29.92 16.32
C ALA A 39 -2.97 29.53 17.33
N ASN A 40 -2.18 28.49 17.02
CA ASN A 40 -1.17 27.99 17.94
C ASN A 40 0.17 28.69 17.74
N VAL A 41 0.86 28.98 18.85
CA VAL A 41 2.25 29.45 18.81
C VAL A 41 3.15 28.37 18.20
N GLY A 42 3.99 28.74 17.24
CA GLY A 42 4.86 27.87 16.48
C GLY A 42 4.33 27.50 15.08
N ASP A 43 3.05 27.72 14.79
CA ASP A 43 2.47 27.44 13.47
C ASP A 43 2.83 28.55 12.46
N ASP A 44 2.96 28.17 11.18
CA ASP A 44 3.09 29.13 10.07
C ASP A 44 1.71 29.73 9.74
N VAL A 45 1.62 31.05 9.69
CA VAL A 45 0.36 31.79 9.46
C VAL A 45 -0.27 31.46 8.11
N ARG A 46 0.52 31.02 7.12
CA ARG A 46 0.04 30.64 5.78
C ARG A 46 -0.78 29.35 5.81
N LEU A 47 -0.69 28.57 6.89
CA LEU A 47 -1.50 27.38 7.10
C LEU A 47 -2.97 27.70 7.37
N TYR A 48 -3.30 28.95 7.70
CA TYR A 48 -4.64 29.38 8.08
C TYR A 48 -5.38 30.03 6.91
N SER A 49 -6.63 29.64 6.71
CA SER A 49 -7.57 30.37 5.84
C SER A 49 -8.23 31.52 6.61
N ASP A 50 -8.47 31.32 7.91
CA ASP A 50 -8.92 32.35 8.86
C ASP A 50 -8.11 32.22 10.16
N LEU A 51 -7.16 33.14 10.34
CA LEU A 51 -6.25 33.17 11.49
C LEU A 51 -6.96 33.51 12.80
N VAL A 52 -8.05 34.27 12.75
CA VAL A 52 -8.84 34.67 13.93
C VAL A 52 -9.57 33.47 14.48
N LYS A 53 -10.29 32.75 13.61
CA LYS A 53 -11.05 31.56 14.01
C LYS A 53 -10.18 30.31 14.18
N GLY A 54 -8.90 30.37 13.81
CA GLY A 54 -7.98 29.23 13.83
C GLY A 54 -8.30 28.18 12.76
N VAL A 55 -9.02 28.56 11.69
CA VAL A 55 -9.40 27.64 10.61
C VAL A 55 -8.22 27.45 9.68
N LYS A 56 -7.73 26.21 9.61
CA LYS A 56 -6.63 25.81 8.72
C LYS A 56 -7.14 25.60 7.29
N LYS A 57 -6.29 25.88 6.29
CA LYS A 57 -6.54 25.54 4.89
C LYS A 57 -6.66 24.01 4.73
N PRO A 58 -7.45 23.52 3.75
CA PRO A 58 -7.53 22.10 3.46
C PRO A 58 -6.16 21.54 3.05
N LEU A 59 -5.92 20.26 3.35
CA LEU A 59 -4.61 19.62 3.15
C LEU A 59 -4.18 19.64 1.68
N VAL A 60 -5.11 19.47 0.74
CA VAL A 60 -4.89 19.63 -0.72
C VAL A 60 -4.19 20.95 -1.03
N GLN A 61 -4.76 22.06 -0.56
CA GLN A 61 -4.26 23.40 -0.85
C GLN A 61 -2.88 23.63 -0.23
N LEU A 62 -2.63 23.05 0.96
CA LEU A 62 -1.32 23.14 1.61
C LEU A 62 -0.22 22.39 0.84
N ILE A 63 -0.57 21.28 0.18
CA ILE A 63 0.36 20.52 -0.66
C ILE A 63 0.62 21.28 -1.97
N GLU A 64 -0.42 21.81 -2.62
CA GLU A 64 -0.28 22.62 -3.85
C GLU A 64 0.55 23.89 -3.63
N GLU A 65 0.38 24.56 -2.49
CA GLU A 65 1.17 25.73 -2.11
C GLU A 65 2.59 25.38 -1.62
N GLY A 66 2.94 24.09 -1.55
CA GLY A 66 4.26 23.61 -1.10
C GLY A 66 4.53 23.83 0.40
N LEU A 67 3.50 24.09 1.19
CA LEU A 67 3.58 24.30 2.64
C LEU A 67 3.58 22.98 3.43
N LYS A 68 3.11 21.89 2.81
CA LYS A 68 3.22 20.52 3.32
C LYS A 68 3.68 19.57 2.24
N THR A 69 4.52 18.61 2.62
CA THR A 69 4.95 17.50 1.76
C THR A 69 4.18 16.23 2.07
N ILE A 70 3.89 15.43 1.05
CA ILE A 70 3.32 14.09 1.25
C ILE A 70 4.42 13.18 1.84
N PRO A 71 4.19 12.52 2.99
CA PRO A 71 5.14 11.56 3.54
C PRO A 71 5.37 10.37 2.60
N GLU A 72 6.56 9.78 2.67
CA GLU A 72 6.91 8.60 1.88
C GLU A 72 5.97 7.42 2.19
N GLY A 73 5.50 6.75 1.14
CA GLY A 73 4.57 5.62 1.26
C GLY A 73 3.13 6.00 1.65
N LYS A 74 2.78 7.29 1.62
CA LYS A 74 1.42 7.77 1.86
C LYS A 74 0.87 8.51 0.64
N LYS A 75 -0.45 8.48 0.50
CA LYS A 75 -1.22 9.26 -0.48
C LYS A 75 -2.28 10.08 0.23
N LEU A 76 -2.86 11.03 -0.48
CA LEU A 76 -3.99 11.79 0.03
C LEU A 76 -5.25 10.92 -0.07
N ASN A 77 -6.11 10.94 0.95
CA ASN A 77 -7.41 10.29 0.89
C ASN A 77 -8.32 10.96 -0.17
N THR A 78 -9.42 10.29 -0.52
CA THR A 78 -10.38 10.80 -1.52
C THR A 78 -10.94 12.18 -1.17
N ASP A 79 -11.06 12.46 0.12
CA ASP A 79 -11.66 13.69 0.64
C ASP A 79 -10.65 14.84 0.77
N GLY A 80 -9.35 14.58 0.55
CA GLY A 80 -8.32 15.59 0.63
C GLY A 80 -8.05 16.14 2.03
N THR A 81 -8.45 15.40 3.07
CA THR A 81 -8.37 15.83 4.48
C THR A 81 -7.16 15.23 5.20
N ASP A 82 -6.78 14.00 4.85
CA ASP A 82 -5.81 13.20 5.58
C ASP A 82 -4.93 12.35 4.65
N PHE A 83 -3.84 11.84 5.22
CA PHE A 83 -2.94 10.90 4.53
C PHE A 83 -3.34 9.46 4.82
N GLU A 84 -3.50 8.67 3.77
CA GLU A 84 -3.70 7.23 3.82
C GLU A 84 -2.42 6.51 3.39
N ASP A 85 -2.21 5.30 3.88
CA ASP A 85 -1.09 4.49 3.44
C ASP A 85 -1.32 4.03 2.00
N MET A 86 -0.28 4.12 1.18
CA MET A 86 -0.28 3.58 -0.18
C MET A 86 -0.34 2.05 -0.11
N THR A 87 -1.01 1.44 -1.09
CA THR A 87 -0.93 -0.01 -1.29
C THR A 87 0.50 -0.40 -1.69
N GLU A 88 0.87 -1.67 -1.51
CA GLU A 88 2.18 -2.14 -1.97
C GLU A 88 2.32 -1.98 -3.49
N ALA A 89 1.23 -2.09 -4.26
CA ALA A 89 1.24 -1.82 -5.70
C ALA A 89 1.63 -0.37 -6.02
N GLU A 90 1.03 0.58 -5.33
CA GLU A 90 1.35 2.00 -5.47
C GLU A 90 2.79 2.29 -4.99
N LYS A 91 3.26 1.62 -3.93
CA LYS A 91 4.65 1.72 -3.49
C LYS A 91 5.63 1.16 -4.51
N TRP A 92 5.28 0.07 -5.20
CA TRP A 92 6.10 -0.52 -6.25
C TRP A 92 6.21 0.43 -7.45
N GLU A 93 5.10 1.01 -7.89
CA GLU A 93 5.10 2.03 -8.96
C GLU A 93 5.88 3.29 -8.58
N ALA A 94 5.79 3.70 -7.31
CA ALA A 94 6.60 4.80 -6.77
C ALA A 94 8.08 4.44 -6.57
N GLY A 95 8.48 3.18 -6.80
CA GLY A 95 9.85 2.69 -6.63
C GLY A 95 10.30 2.57 -5.17
N LEU A 96 9.36 2.55 -4.23
CA LEU A 96 9.61 2.47 -2.78
C LEU A 96 9.85 1.05 -2.30
N ILE A 97 9.35 0.05 -3.03
CA ILE A 97 9.60 -1.36 -2.74
C ILE A 97 10.33 -2.03 -3.90
N VAL A 98 11.11 -3.07 -3.57
CA VAL A 98 11.81 -3.90 -4.55
C VAL A 98 11.33 -5.34 -4.42
N LEU A 99 10.56 -5.82 -5.41
CA LEU A 99 10.11 -7.21 -5.48
C LEU A 99 11.26 -8.15 -5.85
N ASP A 100 11.27 -9.33 -5.25
CA ASP A 100 12.17 -10.39 -5.68
C ASP A 100 11.71 -10.99 -7.02
N ALA A 101 12.63 -11.65 -7.75
CA ALA A 101 12.31 -12.20 -9.07
C ALA A 101 11.23 -13.31 -9.03
N THR A 102 11.11 -14.00 -7.89
CA THR A 102 10.13 -15.08 -7.65
C THR A 102 8.78 -14.58 -7.14
N GLN A 103 8.67 -13.30 -6.82
CA GLN A 103 7.46 -12.62 -6.35
C GLN A 103 6.89 -11.76 -7.46
N TRP A 104 5.59 -11.58 -7.44
CA TRP A 104 4.97 -10.54 -8.24
C TRP A 104 3.78 -9.97 -7.48
N LEU A 105 3.30 -8.85 -7.97
CA LEU A 105 2.27 -8.07 -7.34
C LEU A 105 1.15 -7.89 -8.36
N GLU A 106 -0.05 -8.30 -7.98
CA GLU A 106 -1.23 -8.09 -8.82
C GLU A 106 -1.63 -6.61 -8.75
N ASP A 107 -2.36 -6.16 -9.76
CA ASP A 107 -2.96 -4.83 -9.74
C ASP A 107 -3.89 -4.73 -8.51
N ASP A 108 -3.74 -3.67 -7.73
CA ASP A 108 -4.44 -3.43 -6.44
C ASP A 108 -4.12 -4.41 -5.29
N ALA A 109 -3.05 -5.21 -5.40
CA ALA A 109 -2.67 -6.13 -4.32
C ALA A 109 -2.04 -5.40 -3.12
N ASP A 110 -2.55 -5.71 -1.93
CA ASP A 110 -1.98 -5.26 -0.65
C ASP A 110 -0.65 -5.96 -0.31
N TYR A 111 -0.37 -7.12 -0.91
CA TYR A 111 0.83 -7.91 -0.62
C TYR A 111 1.35 -8.66 -1.85
N PRO A 112 2.68 -8.81 -2.01
CA PRO A 112 3.25 -9.61 -3.09
C PRO A 112 2.98 -11.09 -2.89
N ARG A 113 2.60 -11.79 -3.96
CA ARG A 113 2.45 -13.25 -3.97
C ARG A 113 3.63 -13.92 -4.64
N ALA A 114 3.90 -15.17 -4.24
CA ALA A 114 4.85 -16.00 -4.95
C ALA A 114 4.31 -16.36 -6.34
N LYS A 115 5.20 -16.36 -7.34
CA LYS A 115 4.91 -16.89 -8.67
C LYS A 115 4.68 -18.40 -8.62
N THR A 116 3.75 -18.88 -9.44
CA THR A 116 3.50 -20.31 -9.64
C THR A 116 4.67 -20.97 -10.38
N GLN A 117 4.76 -22.31 -10.37
CA GLN A 117 5.82 -23.01 -11.11
C GLN A 117 5.71 -22.75 -12.63
N GLU A 118 4.49 -22.61 -13.14
CA GLU A 118 4.21 -22.20 -14.52
C GLU A 118 4.75 -20.80 -14.82
N GLU A 119 4.40 -19.81 -14.00
CA GLU A 119 4.87 -18.42 -14.15
C GLU A 119 6.40 -18.36 -14.07
N LEU A 120 7.01 -19.10 -13.12
CA LEU A 120 8.46 -19.21 -12.99
C LEU A 120 9.12 -19.82 -14.24
N LEU A 121 8.46 -20.76 -14.93
CA LEU A 121 8.95 -21.35 -16.18
C LEU A 121 8.86 -20.34 -17.32
N GLU A 122 7.76 -19.59 -17.42
CA GLU A 122 7.55 -18.57 -18.46
C GLU A 122 8.55 -17.43 -18.36
N VAL A 123 8.85 -16.96 -17.15
CA VAL A 123 9.90 -15.94 -16.93
C VAL A 123 11.32 -16.52 -16.99
N GLY A 124 11.47 -17.83 -17.19
CA GLY A 124 12.77 -18.50 -17.33
C GLY A 124 13.56 -18.67 -16.03
N LEU A 125 12.92 -18.50 -14.86
CA LEU A 125 13.55 -18.68 -13.55
C LEU A 125 13.72 -20.15 -13.17
N ILE A 126 12.89 -21.03 -13.73
CA ILE A 126 13.08 -22.48 -13.62
C ILE A 126 13.24 -23.12 -15.00
N SER A 127 13.98 -24.23 -15.05
CA SER A 127 14.12 -25.01 -16.27
C SER A 127 12.88 -25.89 -16.50
N LYS A 128 12.64 -26.24 -17.77
CA LYS A 128 11.61 -27.21 -18.16
C LYS A 128 11.79 -28.56 -17.46
N ASN A 129 13.03 -28.99 -17.18
CA ASN A 129 13.28 -30.22 -16.42
C ASN A 129 12.75 -30.11 -14.99
N LYS A 130 13.04 -29.00 -14.30
CA LYS A 130 12.57 -28.75 -12.93
C LYS A 130 11.05 -28.66 -12.86
N TYR A 131 10.42 -28.01 -13.84
CA TYR A 131 8.97 -28.01 -13.96
C TYR A 131 8.41 -29.43 -14.13
N ASN A 132 9.01 -30.23 -15.01
CA ASN A 132 8.58 -31.61 -15.25
C ASN A 132 8.80 -32.54 -14.07
N GLU A 133 9.81 -32.29 -13.23
CA GLU A 133 10.02 -32.97 -11.95
C GLU A 133 8.87 -32.65 -10.99
N TYR A 134 8.54 -31.37 -10.81
CA TYR A 134 7.39 -30.94 -9.99
C TYR A 134 6.08 -31.61 -10.44
N ILE A 135 5.79 -31.59 -11.74
CA ILE A 135 4.63 -32.28 -12.31
C ILE A 135 4.69 -33.80 -12.11
N SER A 136 5.88 -34.41 -12.11
CA SER A 136 6.04 -35.84 -11.85
C SER A 136 5.65 -36.20 -10.43
N ASP A 137 6.00 -35.36 -9.46
CA ASP A 137 5.64 -35.56 -8.05
C ASP A 137 4.14 -35.43 -7.83
N LEU A 138 3.49 -34.43 -8.43
CA LEU A 138 2.02 -34.28 -8.41
C LEU A 138 1.31 -35.50 -9.02
N ARG A 139 1.79 -35.96 -10.19
CA ARG A 139 1.25 -37.17 -10.82
C ARG A 139 1.44 -38.39 -9.95
N LYS A 140 2.62 -38.56 -9.33
CA LYS A 140 2.90 -39.71 -8.45
C LYS A 140 1.92 -39.76 -7.28
N GLN A 141 1.68 -38.63 -6.61
CA GLN A 141 0.70 -38.56 -5.53
C GLN A 141 -0.72 -38.87 -6.03
N ALA A 142 -1.11 -38.33 -7.18
CA ALA A 142 -2.42 -38.60 -7.78
C ALA A 142 -2.58 -40.06 -8.20
N TYR A 143 -1.53 -40.71 -8.74
CA TYR A 143 -1.57 -42.13 -9.07
C TYR A 143 -1.78 -42.97 -7.81
N GLN A 144 -1.01 -42.72 -6.75
CA GLN A 144 -1.13 -43.43 -5.48
C GLN A 144 -2.53 -43.31 -4.86
N ASN A 145 -3.14 -42.13 -4.94
CA ASN A 145 -4.43 -41.85 -4.29
C ASN A 145 -5.64 -42.22 -5.16
N GLU A 146 -5.55 -42.08 -6.48
CA GLU A 146 -6.72 -42.17 -7.36
C GLU A 146 -6.66 -43.36 -8.35
N ALA A 147 -5.51 -43.65 -8.95
CA ALA A 147 -5.41 -44.66 -10.02
C ALA A 147 -5.00 -46.06 -9.52
N ASP A 148 -4.04 -46.13 -8.60
CA ASP A 148 -3.52 -47.37 -8.06
C ASP A 148 -4.59 -48.21 -7.33
N PRO A 149 -5.55 -47.62 -6.58
CA PRO A 149 -6.67 -48.38 -6.02
C PRO A 149 -7.54 -49.05 -7.10
N ILE A 150 -7.84 -48.34 -8.20
CA ILE A 150 -8.63 -48.87 -9.31
C ILE A 150 -7.86 -49.99 -10.02
N PHE A 151 -6.54 -49.85 -10.16
CA PHE A 151 -5.69 -50.91 -10.70
C PHE A 151 -5.78 -52.20 -9.85
N LEU A 152 -5.75 -52.08 -8.52
CA LEU A 152 -5.89 -53.22 -7.62
C LEU A 152 -7.28 -53.86 -7.70
N GLN A 153 -8.34 -53.07 -7.85
CA GLN A 153 -9.71 -53.58 -8.09
C GLN A 153 -9.79 -54.31 -9.43
N TYR A 154 -9.17 -53.77 -10.48
CA TYR A 154 -9.08 -54.43 -11.78
C TYR A 154 -8.38 -55.79 -11.70
N GLN A 155 -7.29 -55.92 -10.93
CA GLN A 155 -6.61 -57.20 -10.71
C GLN A 155 -7.50 -58.26 -10.02
N ARG A 156 -8.55 -57.82 -9.32
CA ARG A 156 -9.53 -58.68 -8.63
C ARG A 156 -10.82 -58.88 -9.43
N GLU A 157 -10.86 -58.40 -10.68
CA GLU A 157 -12.06 -58.39 -11.52
C GLU A 157 -13.23 -57.57 -10.92
N GLU A 158 -12.94 -56.66 -9.99
CA GLU A 158 -13.91 -55.76 -9.33
C GLU A 158 -14.10 -54.43 -10.09
N ALA A 159 -13.18 -54.11 -11.00
CA ALA A 159 -13.22 -52.95 -11.89
C ALA A 159 -12.71 -53.32 -13.29
N THR A 160 -12.95 -52.46 -14.27
CA THR A 160 -12.48 -52.63 -15.64
C THR A 160 -11.12 -51.99 -15.87
N LYS A 161 -10.36 -52.54 -16.82
CA LYS A 161 -9.12 -51.91 -17.30
C LYS A 161 -9.37 -50.50 -17.84
N GLN A 162 -10.54 -50.27 -18.45
CA GLN A 162 -10.88 -48.98 -19.05
C GLN A 162 -11.03 -47.90 -17.98
N GLU A 163 -11.71 -48.19 -16.87
CA GLU A 163 -11.84 -47.25 -15.74
C GLU A 163 -10.48 -46.82 -15.18
N TRP A 164 -9.54 -47.76 -15.05
CA TRP A 164 -8.17 -47.43 -14.65
C TRP A 164 -7.45 -46.56 -15.68
N LEU A 165 -7.54 -46.90 -16.98
CA LEU A 165 -6.92 -46.13 -18.05
C LEU A 165 -7.49 -44.71 -18.16
N ASP A 166 -8.81 -44.57 -17.99
CA ASP A 166 -9.50 -43.29 -17.99
C ASP A 166 -9.00 -42.41 -16.84
N LYS A 167 -8.85 -42.98 -15.63
CA LYS A 167 -8.31 -42.25 -14.49
C LYS A 167 -6.85 -41.83 -14.72
N VAL A 168 -6.02 -42.71 -15.29
CA VAL A 168 -4.63 -42.38 -15.62
C VAL A 168 -4.55 -41.26 -16.68
N ALA A 169 -5.44 -41.28 -17.68
CA ALA A 169 -5.52 -40.24 -18.70
C ALA A 169 -5.94 -38.90 -18.10
N GLU A 170 -6.96 -38.90 -17.23
CA GLU A 170 -7.43 -37.73 -16.50
C GLU A 170 -6.30 -37.08 -15.68
N ILE A 171 -5.54 -37.88 -14.91
CA ILE A 171 -4.40 -37.37 -14.10
C ILE A 171 -3.32 -36.75 -14.99
N LYS A 172 -3.02 -37.37 -16.14
CA LYS A 172 -2.03 -36.82 -17.08
C LYS A 172 -2.48 -35.50 -17.70
N GLN A 173 -3.78 -35.35 -17.96
CA GLN A 173 -4.38 -34.12 -18.47
C GLN A 173 -4.41 -33.03 -17.40
N ARG A 174 -4.72 -33.39 -16.14
CA ARG A 174 -4.73 -32.47 -14.99
C ARG A 174 -3.34 -31.89 -14.69
N TYR A 175 -2.30 -32.69 -14.85
CA TYR A 175 -0.91 -32.29 -14.60
C TYR A 175 -0.04 -32.46 -15.86
N PRO A 176 -0.10 -31.56 -16.85
CA PRO A 176 0.64 -31.70 -18.10
C PRO A 176 2.14 -31.43 -17.91
N LYS A 177 2.99 -32.29 -18.48
CA LYS A 177 4.43 -32.01 -18.61
C LYS A 177 4.66 -31.07 -19.78
N LYS A 178 5.66 -30.18 -19.67
CA LYS A 178 6.02 -29.19 -20.69
C LYS A 178 7.25 -29.61 -21.46
#